data_AF-A0A9C9Z846-F1
#
_entry.id   AF-A0A9C9Z846-F1
#
_cell.length_a   1.000
_cell.length_b   1.000
_cell.length_c   1.000
_cell.angle_alpha   90.00
_cell.angle_beta   90.00
_cell.angle_gamma   90.00
#
_symmetry.space_group_name_H-M   'P 1'
#
loop_
_entity.id
_entity.type
_entity.pdbx_description
1 polymer ?
#
loop_
_entity_poly.entity_id
_entity_poly.type
_entity_poly.pdbx_seq_one_letter_code
_entity_poly.pdbx_strand_id
1 'polypeptide(L)'
;HRVQGKGLVAKIESFNDRDAARELIGSEIAVLRSQMPKAGQGEYYWADLVGLEVVTTDGVSLGRVDHLIATGANDVLAVKGEDRQRLVPFVTGLYVTEVDLDGGLIRVDWDPEF
;
A
#
# COMPACT_ATOMS: atom_id res chain seq x y z
N HIS A 1 -8.42 -22.39 3.08
CA HIS A 1 -7.16 -22.42 2.30
C HIS A 1 -6.08 -23.13 3.12
N ARG A 2 -4.95 -23.50 2.53
CA ARG A 2 -3.79 -24.06 3.25
C ARG A 2 -2.49 -23.51 2.65
N VAL A 3 -1.46 -23.32 3.48
CA VAL A 3 -0.11 -22.97 3.00
C VAL A 3 0.60 -24.26 2.56
N GLN A 4 1.27 -24.24 1.41
CA GLN A 4 2.01 -25.39 0.90
C GLN A 4 3.34 -24.91 0.28
N GLY A 5 4.45 -25.20 0.96
CA GLY A 5 5.76 -24.65 0.58
C GLY A 5 5.79 -23.12 0.68
N LYS A 6 6.19 -22.46 -0.42
CA LYS A 6 6.19 -20.99 -0.52
C LYS A 6 4.87 -20.39 -1.05
N GLY A 7 3.84 -21.21 -1.25
CA GLY A 7 2.58 -20.79 -1.88
C GLY A 7 1.35 -20.99 -1.00
N LEU A 8 0.25 -20.38 -1.41
CA LEU A 8 -1.09 -20.57 -0.82
C LEU A 8 -1.95 -21.39 -1.78
N VAL A 9 -2.62 -22.42 -1.24
CA VAL A 9 -3.61 -23.22 -1.98
C VAL A 9 -5.00 -22.92 -1.42
N ALA A 10 -5.88 -22.41 -2.27
CA ALA A 10 -7.27 -22.13 -1.96
C ALA A 10 -8.21 -23.03 -2.77
N LYS A 11 -9.35 -23.39 -2.19
CA LYS A 11 -10.47 -24.03 -2.91
C LYS A 11 -11.52 -22.96 -3.14
N ILE A 12 -11.97 -22.81 -4.38
CA ILE A 12 -13.12 -21.98 -4.74
C ILE A 12 -14.32 -22.91 -4.86
N GLU A 13 -15.41 -22.57 -4.17
CA GLU A 13 -16.55 -23.47 -3.94
C GLU A 13 -17.14 -24.05 -5.24
N SER A 14 -17.23 -23.23 -6.28
CA SER A 14 -17.84 -23.61 -7.57
C SER A 14 -16.91 -24.40 -8.50
N PHE A 15 -15.61 -24.53 -8.16
CA PHE A 15 -14.60 -25.18 -9.01
C PHE A 15 -14.11 -26.47 -8.33
N ASN A 16 -14.72 -27.60 -8.68
CA ASN A 16 -14.56 -28.85 -7.93
C ASN A 16 -13.70 -29.91 -8.62
N ASP A 17 -13.21 -29.64 -9.81
CA ASP A 17 -12.29 -30.52 -10.54
C ASP A 17 -11.09 -29.75 -11.11
N ARG A 18 -10.12 -30.52 -11.63
CA ARG A 18 -8.86 -29.99 -12.14
C ARG A 18 -9.05 -29.14 -13.39
N ASP A 19 -9.98 -29.52 -14.27
CA ASP A 19 -10.13 -28.86 -15.56
C ASP A 19 -10.84 -27.51 -15.37
N ALA A 20 -11.85 -27.44 -14.50
CA ALA A 20 -12.45 -26.20 -14.07
C ALA A 20 -11.43 -25.27 -13.38
N ALA A 21 -10.57 -25.80 -12.50
CA ALA A 21 -9.55 -25.00 -11.84
C ALA A 21 -8.49 -24.45 -12.82
N ARG A 22 -8.23 -25.13 -13.94
CA ARG A 22 -7.29 -24.66 -14.98
C ARG A 22 -7.79 -23.42 -15.70
N GLU A 23 -9.10 -23.24 -15.83
CA GLU A 23 -9.69 -22.04 -16.46
C GLU A 23 -9.37 -20.76 -15.67
N LEU A 24 -9.07 -20.88 -14.37
CA LEU A 24 -8.72 -19.77 -13.50
C LEU A 24 -7.24 -19.40 -13.54
N ILE A 25 -6.40 -20.15 -14.26
CA ILE A 25 -4.97 -19.85 -14.33
C ILE A 25 -4.77 -18.50 -15.03
N GLY A 26 -4.05 -17.59 -14.36
CA GLY A 26 -3.81 -16.23 -14.84
C GLY A 26 -4.91 -15.23 -14.50
N SER A 27 -5.99 -15.65 -13.83
CA SER A 27 -7.02 -14.74 -13.32
C SER A 27 -6.50 -13.92 -12.13
N GLU A 28 -6.96 -12.67 -12.03
CA GLU A 28 -6.72 -11.83 -10.86
C GLU A 28 -7.68 -12.17 -9.73
N ILE A 29 -7.19 -12.10 -8.49
CA ILE A 29 -8.00 -12.24 -7.28
C ILE A 29 -8.21 -10.83 -6.71
N ALA A 30 -9.45 -10.38 -6.70
CA ALA A 30 -9.83 -9.07 -6.16
C ALA A 30 -11.03 -9.19 -5.23
N VAL A 31 -11.15 -8.24 -4.31
CA VAL A 31 -12.33 -8.03 -3.46
C VAL A 31 -12.84 -6.61 -3.68
N LEU A 32 -14.14 -6.39 -3.49
CA LEU A 32 -14.67 -5.04 -3.53
C LEU A 32 -14.11 -4.24 -2.35
N ARG A 33 -13.87 -2.95 -2.57
CA ARG A 33 -13.40 -2.05 -1.52
C ARG A 33 -14.33 -2.06 -0.28
N SER A 34 -15.64 -2.17 -0.49
CA SER A 34 -16.65 -2.25 0.56
C SER A 34 -16.62 -3.57 1.37
N GLN A 35 -15.93 -4.59 0.87
CA GLN A 35 -15.76 -5.88 1.53
C GLN A 35 -14.45 -5.97 2.31
N MET A 36 -13.55 -4.98 2.17
CA MET A 36 -12.35 -4.94 2.98
C MET A 36 -12.72 -4.70 4.45
N PRO A 37 -12.06 -5.39 5.39
CA PRO A 37 -12.17 -5.05 6.81
C PRO A 37 -11.86 -3.56 7.02
N LYS A 38 -12.37 -2.98 8.11
CA LYS A 38 -11.90 -1.67 8.52
C LYS A 38 -10.45 -1.83 9.01
N ALA A 39 -9.56 -0.95 8.56
CA ALA A 39 -8.22 -0.90 9.11
C ALA A 39 -8.29 -0.59 10.62
N GLY A 40 -7.39 -1.18 11.40
CA GLY A 40 -7.22 -0.83 12.80
C GLY A 40 -6.79 0.63 13.00
N GLN A 41 -6.79 1.10 14.25
CA GLN A 41 -6.30 2.43 14.55
C GLN A 41 -4.81 2.53 14.22
N GLY A 42 -4.44 3.46 13.32
CA GLY A 42 -3.06 3.62 12.86
C GLY A 42 -2.62 2.62 11.80
N GLU A 43 -3.53 1.75 11.33
CA GLU A 43 -3.30 0.89 10.18
C GLU A 43 -3.90 1.51 8.93
N TYR A 44 -3.25 1.30 7.78
CA TYR A 44 -3.68 1.84 6.50
C TYR A 44 -3.57 0.76 5.43
N TYR A 45 -4.56 0.69 4.55
CA TYR A 45 -4.37 -0.08 3.32
C TYR A 45 -3.46 0.71 2.40
N TRP A 46 -2.44 0.05 1.84
CA TRP A 46 -1.55 0.67 0.87
C TRP A 46 -2.30 1.30 -0.31
N ALA A 47 -3.40 0.68 -0.73
CA ALA A 47 -4.27 1.19 -1.78
C ALA A 47 -4.90 2.56 -1.46
N ASP A 48 -5.00 2.93 -0.17
CA ASP A 48 -5.48 4.26 0.24
C ASP A 48 -4.38 5.31 0.23
N LEU A 49 -3.12 4.88 0.41
CA LEU A 49 -1.97 5.77 0.51
C LEU A 49 -1.46 6.16 -0.88
N VAL A 50 -1.63 5.30 -1.88
CA VAL A 50 -1.25 5.59 -3.26
C VAL A 50 -2.08 6.76 -3.80
N GLY A 51 -1.41 7.75 -4.38
CA GLY A 51 -2.00 8.97 -4.92
C GLY A 51 -2.10 10.14 -3.94
N LEU A 52 -1.93 9.90 -2.64
CA LEU A 52 -1.94 10.96 -1.63
C LEU A 52 -0.78 11.93 -1.84
N GLU A 53 -1.02 13.21 -1.58
CA GLU A 53 0.01 14.23 -1.60
C GLU A 53 0.89 14.11 -0.37
N VAL A 54 2.21 14.25 -0.54
CA VAL A 54 3.18 14.17 0.54
C VAL A 54 3.81 15.54 0.74
N VAL A 55 3.67 16.08 1.95
CA VAL A 55 4.23 17.38 2.33
C VAL A 55 5.11 17.27 3.56
N THR A 56 6.11 18.14 3.67
CA THR A 56 6.91 18.22 4.89
C THR A 56 6.16 18.90 6.03
N THR A 57 6.69 18.82 7.25
CA THR A 57 6.25 19.58 8.42
C THR A 57 6.24 21.09 8.16
N ASP A 58 7.19 21.58 7.35
CA ASP A 58 7.27 22.98 6.90
C ASP A 58 6.33 23.33 5.73
N GLY A 59 5.56 22.36 5.23
CA GLY A 59 4.58 22.56 4.15
C GLY A 59 5.16 22.51 2.74
N VAL A 60 6.39 22.01 2.56
CA VAL A 60 6.98 21.82 1.22
C VAL A 60 6.39 20.57 0.58
N SER A 61 5.82 20.70 -0.63
CA SER A 61 5.31 19.54 -1.37
C SER A 61 6.46 18.70 -1.92
N LEU A 62 6.45 17.40 -1.61
CA LEU A 62 7.43 16.42 -2.09
C LEU A 62 6.92 15.66 -3.32
N GLY A 63 5.62 15.75 -3.62
CA GLY A 63 4.94 15.05 -4.70
C GLY A 63 3.80 14.17 -4.21
N ARG A 64 3.52 13.09 -4.93
CA ARG A 64 2.47 12.12 -4.58
C ARG A 64 3.03 10.72 -4.42
N VAL A 65 2.39 9.90 -3.59
CA VAL A 65 2.75 8.49 -3.44
C VAL A 65 2.44 7.75 -4.75
N ASP A 66 3.46 7.17 -5.36
CA ASP A 66 3.33 6.38 -6.59
C ASP A 66 3.05 4.90 -6.26
N HIS A 67 3.84 4.32 -5.36
CA HIS A 67 3.66 2.96 -4.85
C HIS A 67 4.36 2.79 -3.49
N LEU A 68 4.15 1.64 -2.86
CA LEU A 68 4.84 1.24 -1.64
C LEU A 68 5.79 0.07 -1.90
N ILE A 69 6.91 0.06 -1.19
CA ILE A 69 7.94 -0.96 -1.28
C ILE A 69 8.03 -1.70 0.06
N ALA A 70 7.79 -3.02 0.05
CA ALA A 70 8.07 -3.89 1.19
C ALA A 70 9.59 -4.08 1.32
N THR A 71 10.19 -3.61 2.42
CA THR A 71 11.63 -3.84 2.70
C THR A 71 11.87 -4.93 3.76
N GLY A 72 10.81 -5.50 4.32
CA GLY A 72 10.86 -6.53 5.38
C GLY A 72 11.02 -5.96 6.79
N ALA A 73 11.53 -4.73 6.95
CA ALA A 73 11.58 -4.01 8.23
C ALA A 73 10.42 -3.01 8.35
N ASN A 74 10.42 -2.00 7.47
CA ASN A 74 9.33 -1.02 7.37
C ASN A 74 8.95 -0.85 5.89
N ASP A 75 7.69 -0.57 5.63
CA ASP A 75 7.27 -0.21 4.28
C ASP A 75 7.83 1.17 3.91
N VAL A 76 8.08 1.39 2.63
CA VAL A 76 8.64 2.65 2.12
C VAL A 76 7.69 3.25 1.10
N LEU A 77 7.34 4.52 1.28
CA LEU A 77 6.62 5.32 0.29
C LEU A 77 7.59 5.71 -0.83
N ALA A 78 7.31 5.29 -2.05
CA ALA A 78 7.93 5.86 -3.24
C ALA A 78 7.13 7.11 -3.65
N VAL A 79 7.67 8.28 -3.34
CA VAL A 79 7.03 9.58 -3.59
C VAL A 79 7.59 10.16 -4.88
N LYS A 80 6.72 10.41 -5.85
CA LYS A 80 7.07 11.02 -7.14
C LYS A 80 6.79 12.51 -7.09
N GLY A 81 7.86 13.30 -7.01
CA GLY A 81 7.82 14.75 -7.21
C GLY A 81 8.03 15.13 -8.68
N GLU A 82 8.01 16.42 -8.96
CA GLU A 82 8.25 16.95 -10.31
C GLU A 82 9.69 16.67 -10.79
N ASP A 83 10.66 16.90 -9.92
CA ASP A 83 12.09 16.80 -10.28
C ASP A 83 12.70 15.41 -10.04
N ARG A 84 12.21 14.70 -9.01
CA ARG A 84 12.80 13.44 -8.55
C ARG A 84 11.84 12.57 -7.77
N GLN A 85 12.21 11.29 -7.65
CA GLN A 85 11.58 10.34 -6.74
C GLN A 85 12.29 10.34 -5.39
N ARG A 86 11.53 10.25 -4.30
CA ARG A 86 12.01 10.13 -2.92
C ARG A 86 11.49 8.85 -2.29
N LEU A 87 12.30 8.26 -1.41
CA LEU A 87 11.95 7.05 -0.67
C LEU A 87 11.82 7.40 0.81
N VAL A 88 10.58 7.49 1.29
CA VAL A 88 10.28 7.89 2.67
C VAL A 88 9.82 6.66 3.46
N PRO A 89 10.56 6.22 4.49
CA PRO A 89 10.12 5.12 5.34
C PRO A 89 8.78 5.44 6.01
N PHE A 90 7.81 4.53 5.89
CA PHE A 90 6.49 4.66 6.49
C PHE A 90 6.54 4.24 7.97
N VAL A 91 7.17 5.07 8.79
CA VAL A 91 7.25 4.88 10.25
C VAL A 91 6.47 6.00 10.92
N THR A 92 5.25 5.68 11.33
CA THR A 92 4.35 6.63 12.02
C THR A 92 4.95 7.10 13.34
N GLY A 93 4.91 8.41 13.60
CA GLY A 93 5.46 9.04 14.79
C GLY A 93 6.97 9.34 14.73
N LEU A 94 7.68 8.84 13.71
CA LEU A 94 9.09 9.19 13.47
C LEU A 94 9.26 10.00 12.19
N TYR A 95 8.86 9.44 11.05
CA TYR A 95 8.94 10.11 9.75
C TYR A 95 7.58 10.52 9.23
N VAL A 96 6.54 9.74 9.48
CA VAL A 96 5.16 10.07 9.11
C VAL A 96 4.48 10.66 10.33
N THR A 97 4.16 11.96 10.28
CA THR A 97 3.58 12.69 11.40
C THR A 97 2.04 12.68 11.35
N GLU A 98 1.47 12.62 10.15
CA GLU A 98 0.02 12.65 9.94
C GLU A 98 -0.36 11.94 8.63
N VAL A 99 -1.50 11.25 8.64
CA VAL A 99 -2.14 10.71 7.44
C VAL A 99 -3.60 11.14 7.46
N ASP A 100 -3.96 12.03 6.55
CA ASP A 100 -5.32 12.49 6.32
C ASP A 100 -5.85 11.87 5.03
N LEU A 101 -6.60 10.77 5.18
CA LEU A 101 -7.20 10.08 4.03
C LEU A 101 -8.34 10.88 3.40
N ASP A 102 -9.05 11.70 4.19
CA ASP A 102 -10.19 12.48 3.70
C ASP A 102 -9.73 13.71 2.93
N GLY A 103 -8.68 14.38 3.42
CA GLY A 103 -8.00 15.48 2.74
C GLY A 103 -7.01 15.04 1.67
N GLY A 104 -6.65 13.75 1.64
CA GLY A 104 -5.77 13.15 0.66
C GLY A 104 -4.29 13.53 0.82
N LEU A 105 -3.82 13.65 2.07
CA LEU A 105 -2.51 14.20 2.43
C LEU A 105 -1.77 13.29 3.42
N ILE A 106 -0.45 13.21 3.26
CA ILE A 106 0.48 12.63 4.23
C ILE A 106 1.50 13.71 4.61
N ARG A 107 1.64 13.98 5.91
CA ARG A 107 2.67 14.89 6.42
C ARG A 107 3.85 14.08 6.93
N VAL A 108 5.05 14.49 6.51
CA VAL A 108 6.30 13.83 6.88
C VAL A 108 7.31 14.80 7.49
N ASP A 109 8.07 14.32 8.47
CA ASP A 109 9.30 14.98 8.90
C ASP A 109 10.46 14.42 8.06
N TRP A 110 10.73 15.09 6.94
CA TRP A 110 11.69 14.64 5.94
C TRP A 110 12.38 15.84 5.30
N ASP A 111 13.69 15.74 5.10
CA ASP A 111 14.46 16.78 4.43
C ASP A 111 14.12 16.82 2.93
N PRO A 112 13.60 17.94 2.39
CA PRO A 112 13.30 18.08 0.97
C PRO A 112 14.49 17.90 0.02
N GLU A 113 15.73 17.97 0.51
CA GLU A 113 16.96 17.81 -0.28
C GLU A 113 17.50 16.37 -0.31
N PHE A 114 17.00 15.47 0.54
CA PHE A 114 17.41 14.07 0.63
C PHE A 114 16.82 13.14 -0.47
#